data_AF-A0A841WIX3-F1
#
_entry.id   AF-A0A841WIX3-F1
#
_cell.length_a   1.000
_cell.length_b   1.000
_cell.length_c   1.000
_cell.angle_alpha   90.00
_cell.angle_beta   90.00
_cell.angle_gamma   90.00
#
_symmetry.space_group_name_H-M   'P 1'
#
loop_
_entity.id
_entity.type
_entity.pdbx_description
1 polymer ?
#
loop_
_entity_poly.entity_id
_entity_poly.type
_entity_poly.pdbx_seq_one_letter_code
_entity_poly.pdbx_strand_id
1 'polypeptide(L)' 'MIANLGYLGFFVVLLTALLLAIKQMSVALDELDIERFTLWTGIASVIAGIPTILW' A
#
# COMPACT_ATOMS: atom_id res chain seq x y z
N MET A 1 -0.59 -26.74 -3.65
CA MET A 1 0.74 -26.09 -3.63
C MET A 1 0.76 -24.79 -4.46
N ILE A 2 0.37 -24.82 -5.74
CA ILE A 2 0.35 -23.63 -6.62
C ILE A 2 -0.57 -22.51 -6.09
N ALA A 3 -1.77 -22.85 -5.59
CA ALA A 3 -2.71 -21.86 -5.03
C ALA A 3 -2.15 -21.10 -3.81
N ASN A 4 -1.46 -21.79 -2.90
CA ASN A 4 -0.83 -21.16 -1.72
C ASN A 4 0.31 -20.22 -2.13
N LEU A 5 1.04 -20.57 -3.20
CA LEU A 5 2.11 -19.73 -3.74
C LEU A 5 1.54 -18.45 -4.37
N GLY A 6 0.43 -18.56 -5.10
CA GLY A 6 -0.28 -17.40 -5.66
C GLY A 6 -0.84 -16.48 -4.57
N TYR A 7 -1.44 -17.05 -3.52
CA TYR A 7 -1.93 -16.31 -2.36
C TYR A 7 -0.80 -15.55 -1.66
N LEU A 8 0.33 -16.22 -1.37
CA LEU A 8 1.49 -15.58 -0.77
C LEU A 8 2.04 -14.45 -1.65
N GLY A 9 2.18 -14.70 -2.97
CA GLY A 9 2.62 -13.69 -3.93
C GLY A 9 1.74 -12.45 -3.92
N PHE A 10 0.42 -12.63 -3.85
CA PHE A 10 -0.54 -11.53 -3.76
C PHE A 10 -0.30 -10.65 -2.52
N PHE A 11 -0.16 -11.25 -1.33
CA PHE A 11 0.10 -10.50 -0.10
C PHE A 11 1.48 -9.82 -0.11
N VAL A 12 2.50 -10.42 -0.71
CA VAL A 12 3.82 -9.80 -0.87
C VAL A 12 3.76 -8.57 -1.78
N VAL A 13 2.98 -8.63 -2.87
CA VAL A 13 2.77 -7.48 -3.75
C VAL A 13 2.06 -6.35 -3.01
N LEU A 14 0.99 -6.65 -2.27
CA LEU A 14 0.29 -5.67 -1.44
C LEU A 14 1.21 -5.04 -0.38
N LEU A 15 1.98 -5.87 0.32
CA LEU A 15 2.93 -5.40 1.33
C LEU A 15 3.96 -4.46 0.70
N THR A 16 4.51 -4.82 -0.47
CA THR A 16 5.48 -3.98 -1.18
C THR A 16 4.87 -2.64 -1.59
N ALA A 17 3.63 -2.65 -2.11
CA ALA A 17 2.91 -1.45 -2.49
C ALA A 17 2.65 -0.53 -1.28
N LEU A 18 2.27 -1.09 -0.14
CA LEU A 18 2.08 -0.33 1.11
C LEU A 18 3.38 0.27 1.63
N LEU A 19 4.49 -0.48 1.61
CA LEU A 19 5.81 0.03 2.00
C LEU A 19 6.26 1.19 1.11
N LEU A 20 6.00 1.12 -0.20
CA LEU A 20 6.29 2.21 -1.12
C LEU A 20 5.42 3.44 -0.84
N ALA A 21 4.13 3.25 -0.53
CA ALA A 21 3.25 4.35 -0.16
C ALA A 21 3.73 5.03 1.14
N ILE A 22 4.16 4.26 2.15
CA ILE A 22 4.77 4.79 3.38
C ILE A 22 6.02 5.60 3.08
N LYS A 23 6.89 5.11 2.19
CA LYS A 23 8.07 5.87 1.78
C LYS A 23 7.70 7.22 1.16
N GLN A 24 6.68 7.26 0.31
CA GLN A 24 6.22 8.51 -0.31
C GLN A 24 5.57 9.46 0.70
N MET A 25 4.81 8.93 1.66
CA MET A 25 4.28 9.70 2.78
C MET A 25 5.38 10.33 3.64
N SER A 26 6.46 9.59 3.92
CA SER A 26 7.61 10.11 4.65
C SER A 26 8.25 11.29 3.92
N VAL A 27 8.51 11.15 2.61
CA VAL A 27 9.08 12.24 1.79
C VAL A 27 8.16 13.46 1.78
N ALA A 28 6.85 13.26 1.66
CA ALA A 28 5.89 14.36 1.68
C ALA A 28 5.87 15.10 3.04
N LEU A 29 6.00 14.38 4.16
CA LEU A 29 6.11 14.98 5.48
C LEU A 29 7.42 15.78 5.63
N ASP A 30 8.54 15.26 5.12
CA ASP A 30 9.83 15.94 5.13
C ASP A 30 9.78 17.25 4.32
N GLU A 31 9.01 17.27 3.22
CA GLU A 31 8.77 18.44 2.36
C GLU A 31 7.66 19.37 2.89
N LEU A 32 6.99 19.03 4.01
CA LEU A 32 5.79 19.71 4.53
C LEU A 32 4.62 19.79 3.53
N ASP A 33 4.58 18.87 2.57
CA ASP A 33 3.54 18.78 1.53
C ASP A 33 2.38 17.88 2.01
N ILE A 34 1.42 18.51 2.68
CA ILE A 34 0.24 17.83 3.22
C ILE A 34 -0.70 17.32 2.13
N GLU A 35 -0.73 17.96 0.96
CA GLU A 35 -1.57 17.53 -0.16
C GLU A 35 -1.06 16.19 -0.70
N ARG A 36 0.24 16.11 -0.96
CA ARG A 36 0.90 14.87 -1.39
C ARG A 36 0.81 13.78 -0.32
N PHE A 37 0.97 14.11 0.96
CA PHE A 37 0.78 13.16 2.06
C PHE A 37 -0.65 12.59 2.08
N THR A 38 -1.66 13.45 1.95
CA THR A 38 -3.09 13.05 1.95
C THR A 38 -3.39 12.15 0.76
N LEU A 39 -2.85 12.46 -0.42
CA LEU A 39 -2.99 11.66 -1.63
C LEU A 39 -2.40 10.26 -1.44
N TRP A 40 -1.17 10.14 -0.93
CA TRP A 40 -0.56 8.83 -0.68
C TRP A 40 -1.25 8.05 0.44
N THR A 41 -1.80 8.74 1.44
CA THR A 41 -2.63 8.12 2.49
C THR A 41 -3.90 7.52 1.89
N GLY A 42 -4.57 8.24 0.99
CA GLY A 42 -5.74 7.74 0.25
C GLY A 42 -5.40 6.52 -0.63
N ILE A 43 -4.28 6.55 -1.34
CA ILE A 43 -3.82 5.39 -2.13
C ILE A 43 -3.56 4.19 -1.22
N ALA A 44 -2.86 4.40 -0.10
CA ALA A 44 -2.55 3.34 0.86
C ALA A 44 -3.82 2.73 1.46
N SER A 45 -4.85 3.54 1.76
CA SER A 45 -6.12 3.03 2.31
C SER A 45 -6.88 2.18 1.31
N VAL A 46 -6.87 2.54 0.02
CA VAL A 46 -7.45 1.71 -1.05
C VAL A 46 -6.71 0.38 -1.14
N ILE A 47 -5.37 0.38 -1.15
CA ILE A 47 -4.56 -0.85 -1.22
C ILE A 47 -4.83 -1.75 0.00
N ALA A 48 -4.88 -1.16 1.20
CA ALA A 48 -5.15 -1.87 2.44
C ALA A 48 -6.57 -2.49 2.48
N GLY A 49 -7.51 -1.93 1.74
CA GLY A 49 -8.88 -2.47 1.61
C GLY A 49 -9.02 -3.61 0.60
N ILE A 50 -8.03 -3.85 -0.26
CA ILE A 50 -8.14 -4.91 -1.29
C ILE A 50 -8.35 -6.31 -0.67
N PRO A 51 -7.60 -6.73 0.36
CA PRO A 51 -7.80 -8.04 0.99
C PRO A 51 -9.22 -8.26 1.52
N THR A 52 -9.82 -7.24 2.13
CA THR A 52 -11.17 -7.31 2.71
C THR A 52 -12.28 -7.29 1.67
N ILE A 53 -12.01 -6.84 0.45
CA ILE A 53 -12.98 -6.85 -0.66
C ILE A 53 -12.93 -8.20 -1.40
N LEU A 54 -11.74 -8.80 -1.51
CA LEU A 54 -11.51 -10.01 -2.30
C LEU A 54 -11.66 -11.32 -1.50
N TRP A 55 -11.67 -11.27 -0.17
CA TRP A 55 -11.90 -12.40 0.75
C TRP A 55 -12.90 -12.05 1.84
#